data_AF-A0A142BHZ7-F1
#
_entry.id   AF-A0A142BHZ7-F1
#
_cell.length_a   1.000
_cell.length_b   1.000
_cell.length_c   1.000
_cell.angle_alpha   90.00
_cell.angle_beta   90.00
_cell.angle_gamma   90.00
#
_symmetry.space_group_name_H-M   'P 1'
#
loop_
_entity.id
_entity.type
_entity.pdbx_description
1 polymer ?
#
loop_
_entity_poly.entity_id
_entity_poly.type
_entity_poly.pdbx_seq_one_letter_code
_entity_poly.pdbx_strand_id
1 'polypeptide(L)'
;MKLNNKTKQAFFALPFLMCSMSSPSDDLNPYGCQFNDMEAFYKQKLGIETAKVQYRYVRVKDYRTQGYAQQAGKGQYRITLANWLEDSELRVTLAHELVHVRQLERGQIDLSEFEKHYHDRSFEDEAFRLSIPMAAEFYTQHKCNKSNTKAKAKTKAKKPGHKKTGSQ
;
A
#
# COMPACT_ATOMS: atom_id res chain seq x y z
N MET A 1 1.86 77.77 19.65
CA MET A 1 2.90 76.73 19.75
C MET A 1 2.68 75.70 18.65
N LYS A 2 3.68 75.52 17.77
CA LYS A 2 3.75 74.47 16.74
C LYS A 2 4.19 73.16 17.40
N LEU A 3 3.68 72.01 16.95
CA LEU A 3 4.42 70.75 16.89
C LEU A 3 3.71 69.77 15.92
N ASN A 4 4.35 69.60 14.77
CA ASN A 4 4.15 68.52 13.80
C ASN A 4 4.55 67.18 14.43
N ASN A 5 3.90 66.09 14.05
CA ASN A 5 4.54 64.77 14.05
C ASN A 5 4.08 63.94 12.86
N LYS A 6 4.98 63.79 11.88
CA LYS A 6 4.92 62.81 10.79
C LYS A 6 5.65 61.55 11.28
N THR A 7 4.93 60.44 11.43
CA THR A 7 5.57 59.14 11.70
C THR A 7 5.59 58.32 10.41
N LYS A 8 6.79 58.04 9.94
CA LYS A 8 7.08 57.29 8.72
C LYS A 8 6.87 55.79 8.95
N GLN A 9 6.26 55.14 7.97
CA GLN A 9 6.15 53.69 7.86
C GLN A 9 7.53 53.05 7.66
N ALA A 10 7.78 51.93 8.32
CA ALA A 10 8.87 51.01 7.98
C ALA A 10 8.28 49.60 7.89
N PHE A 11 8.01 49.15 6.67
CA PHE A 11 7.66 47.76 6.38
C PHE A 11 8.96 46.95 6.28
N PHE A 12 9.27 46.17 7.31
CA PHE A 12 10.27 45.11 7.23
C PHE A 12 9.61 43.88 6.61
N ALA A 13 9.82 43.67 5.32
CA ALA A 13 9.50 42.41 4.66
C ALA A 13 10.55 41.36 5.06
N LEU A 14 10.17 40.43 5.95
CA LEU A 14 10.95 39.22 6.20
C LEU A 14 10.77 38.26 5.01
N PRO A 15 11.84 37.81 4.32
CA PRO A 15 11.74 36.69 3.41
C PRO A 15 11.56 35.41 4.22
N PHE A 16 10.33 34.92 4.30
CA PHE A 16 10.02 33.60 4.84
C PHE A 16 10.53 32.56 3.82
N LEU A 17 11.75 32.06 4.06
CA LEU A 17 12.34 30.96 3.31
C LEU A 17 11.51 29.71 3.62
N MET A 18 10.49 29.43 2.81
CA MET A 18 9.75 28.18 2.84
C MET A 18 10.69 27.06 2.36
N CYS A 19 11.41 26.43 3.29
CA CYS A 19 12.02 25.13 3.04
C CYS A 19 10.90 24.13 2.77
N SER A 20 10.62 23.90 1.50
CA SER A 20 9.84 22.76 1.03
C SER A 20 10.61 21.49 1.40
N MET A 21 10.36 20.96 2.60
CA MET A 21 10.72 19.59 2.96
C MET A 21 9.95 18.68 2.00
N SER A 22 10.59 18.26 0.92
CA SER A 22 10.11 17.16 0.11
C SER A 22 10.09 15.95 1.03
N SER A 23 8.90 15.59 1.54
CA SER A 23 8.72 14.36 2.29
C SER A 23 9.30 13.22 1.47
N PRO A 24 10.20 12.40 2.03
CA PRO A 24 10.66 11.20 1.34
C PRO A 24 9.41 10.39 0.96
N SER A 25 9.42 9.76 -0.22
CA SER A 25 8.39 8.77 -0.56
C SER A 25 8.33 7.79 0.60
N ASP A 26 7.21 7.78 1.32
CA ASP A 26 7.07 6.96 2.51
C ASP A 26 7.27 5.51 2.11
N ASP A 27 8.32 4.86 2.61
CA ASP A 27 8.54 3.45 2.36
C ASP A 27 7.40 2.64 3.00
N LEU A 28 7.04 1.50 2.36
CA LEU A 28 6.12 0.51 2.93
C LEU A 28 6.52 0.12 4.36
N ASN A 29 7.82 0.11 4.67
CA ASN A 29 8.33 0.18 6.03
C ASN A 29 9.79 0.67 6.04
N PRO A 30 10.37 1.07 7.19
CA PRO A 30 11.71 1.65 7.24
C PRO A 30 12.85 0.67 6.90
N TYR A 31 12.54 -0.63 6.76
CA TYR A 31 13.50 -1.66 6.39
C TYR A 31 13.62 -1.87 4.87
N GLY A 32 12.86 -1.11 4.07
CA GLY A 32 12.87 -1.16 2.61
C GLY A 32 12.10 -2.37 2.05
N CYS A 33 11.08 -2.81 2.79
CA CYS A 33 10.20 -3.89 2.36
C CYS A 33 9.44 -3.56 1.08
N GLN A 34 9.12 -4.60 0.31
CA GLN A 34 8.29 -4.52 -0.89
C GLN A 34 6.89 -5.08 -0.60
N PHE A 35 5.97 -4.86 -1.54
CA PHE A 35 4.60 -5.36 -1.44
C PHE A 35 4.53 -6.87 -1.17
N ASN A 36 5.38 -7.67 -1.83
CA ASN A 36 5.40 -9.12 -1.65
C ASN A 36 5.84 -9.54 -0.24
N ASP A 37 6.71 -8.74 0.40
CA ASP A 37 7.13 -9.02 1.77
C ASP A 37 5.98 -8.74 2.76
N MET A 38 5.25 -7.65 2.53
CA MET A 38 4.05 -7.29 3.27
C MET A 38 2.95 -8.36 3.13
N GLU A 39 2.67 -8.79 1.90
CA GLU A 39 1.75 -9.90 1.63
C GLU A 39 2.18 -11.16 2.38
N ALA A 40 3.45 -11.57 2.24
CA ALA A 40 3.94 -12.80 2.85
C ALA A 40 3.81 -12.75 4.39
N PHE A 41 4.16 -11.61 4.99
CA PHE A 41 4.01 -11.37 6.42
C PHE A 41 2.55 -11.52 6.87
N TYR A 42 1.61 -10.84 6.20
CA TYR A 42 0.19 -10.91 6.59
C TYR A 42 -0.40 -12.30 6.37
N LYS A 43 -0.10 -12.96 5.24
CA LYS A 43 -0.58 -14.33 4.98
C LYS A 43 -0.05 -15.31 6.02
N GLN A 44 1.22 -15.20 6.40
CA GLN A 44 1.81 -16.00 7.47
C GLN A 44 1.10 -15.75 8.80
N LYS A 45 0.89 -14.48 9.18
CA LYS A 45 0.19 -14.10 10.43
C LYS A 45 -1.25 -14.62 10.50
N LEU A 46 -1.94 -14.65 9.37
CA LEU A 46 -3.32 -15.09 9.27
C LEU A 46 -3.48 -16.61 9.06
N GLY A 47 -2.37 -17.33 8.83
CA GLY A 47 -2.39 -18.77 8.51
C GLY A 47 -3.02 -19.06 7.16
N ILE A 48 -2.81 -18.19 6.15
CA ILE A 48 -3.29 -18.35 4.79
C ILE A 48 -2.19 -19.05 3.96
N GLU A 49 -2.24 -20.38 3.89
CA GLU A 49 -1.18 -21.18 3.26
C GLU A 49 -1.46 -21.47 1.78
N THR A 50 -2.68 -21.85 1.45
CA THR A 50 -3.04 -22.40 0.13
C THR A 50 -3.72 -21.41 -0.80
N ALA A 51 -4.25 -20.30 -0.27
CA ALA A 51 -5.04 -19.36 -1.05
C ALA A 51 -4.18 -18.63 -2.10
N LYS A 52 -4.64 -18.67 -3.35
CA LYS A 52 -4.08 -17.89 -4.45
C LYS A 52 -4.79 -16.55 -4.51
N VAL A 53 -4.06 -15.46 -4.26
CA VAL A 53 -4.60 -14.11 -4.23
C VAL A 53 -4.07 -13.32 -5.42
N GLN A 54 -4.96 -12.75 -6.21
CA GLN A 54 -4.64 -11.82 -7.30
C GLN A 54 -4.89 -10.39 -6.84
N TYR A 55 -3.93 -9.51 -7.04
CA TYR A 55 -4.04 -8.09 -6.68
C TYR A 55 -4.32 -7.23 -7.89
N ARG A 56 -5.24 -6.28 -7.75
CA ARG A 56 -5.52 -5.28 -8.78
C ARG A 56 -5.61 -3.89 -8.16
N TYR A 57 -4.85 -2.95 -8.71
CA TYR A 57 -5.01 -1.54 -8.40
C TYR A 57 -5.99 -0.90 -9.38
N VAL A 58 -7.03 -0.25 -8.88
CA VAL A 58 -8.04 0.40 -9.70
C VAL A 58 -8.34 1.81 -9.18
N ARG A 59 -8.79 2.67 -10.09
CA ARG A 59 -9.44 3.91 -9.69
C ARG A 59 -10.86 3.60 -9.27
N VAL A 60 -11.11 3.58 -7.97
CA VAL A 60 -12.44 3.30 -7.42
C VAL A 60 -13.32 4.56 -7.60
N LYS A 61 -14.60 4.36 -7.96
CA LYS A 61 -15.54 5.46 -8.21
C LYS A 61 -16.03 6.09 -6.90
N ASP A 62 -16.17 5.26 -5.87
CA ASP A 62 -16.46 5.70 -4.50
C ASP A 62 -15.14 5.90 -3.74
N TYR A 63 -14.96 7.10 -3.18
CA TYR A 63 -13.77 7.44 -2.40
C TYR A 63 -13.74 6.77 -1.02
N ARG A 64 -14.89 6.24 -0.57
CA ARG A 64 -15.01 5.55 0.72
C ARG A 64 -14.50 4.11 0.66
N THR A 65 -14.40 3.54 -0.54
CA THR A 65 -13.92 2.17 -0.73
C THR A 65 -12.44 2.18 -1.04
N GLN A 66 -11.63 1.81 -0.04
CA GLN A 66 -10.18 1.70 -0.16
C GLN A 66 -9.76 0.34 -0.74
N GLY A 67 -10.51 -0.72 -0.43
CA GLY A 67 -10.28 -2.06 -0.92
C GLY A 67 -11.54 -2.91 -0.91
N TYR A 68 -11.48 -4.05 -1.58
CA TYR A 68 -12.42 -5.15 -1.36
C TYR A 68 -11.81 -6.48 -1.80
N ALA A 69 -12.17 -7.55 -1.09
CA ALA A 69 -11.86 -8.93 -1.43
C ALA A 69 -13.04 -9.58 -2.14
N GLN A 70 -12.76 -10.51 -3.06
CA GLN A 70 -13.78 -11.33 -3.73
C GLN A 70 -13.23 -12.73 -3.98
N GLN A 71 -14.08 -13.76 -3.84
CA GLN A 71 -13.73 -15.10 -4.29
C GLN A 71 -13.91 -15.21 -5.82
N ALA A 72 -12.84 -15.59 -6.52
CA ALA A 72 -12.85 -15.80 -7.97
C ALA A 72 -12.99 -17.28 -8.36
N GLY A 73 -12.87 -18.18 -7.39
CA GLY A 73 -13.02 -19.63 -7.51
C GLY A 73 -12.56 -20.33 -6.22
N LYS A 74 -12.67 -21.67 -6.17
CA LYS A 74 -12.24 -22.43 -4.99
C LYS A 74 -10.76 -22.21 -4.70
N GLY A 75 -10.43 -21.65 -3.53
CA GLY A 75 -9.07 -21.30 -3.13
C GLY A 75 -8.43 -20.17 -3.95
N GLN A 76 -9.22 -19.43 -4.73
CA GLN A 76 -8.77 -18.35 -5.59
C GLN A 76 -9.52 -17.06 -5.26
N TYR A 77 -8.76 -16.02 -4.96
CA TYR A 77 -9.28 -14.74 -4.48
C TYR A 77 -8.72 -13.59 -5.30
N ARG A 78 -9.48 -12.51 -5.37
CA ARG A 78 -9.05 -11.23 -5.91
C ARG A 78 -9.19 -10.17 -4.84
N ILE A 79 -8.11 -9.46 -4.59
CA ILE A 79 -8.12 -8.25 -3.76
C ILE A 79 -7.93 -7.06 -4.69
N THR A 80 -8.90 -6.16 -4.65
CA THR A 80 -8.85 -4.91 -5.38
C THR A 80 -8.52 -3.79 -4.41
N LEU A 81 -7.54 -2.97 -4.75
CA LEU A 81 -7.06 -1.86 -3.93
C LEU A 81 -7.21 -0.55 -4.71
N ALA A 82 -7.57 0.52 -4.02
CA ALA A 82 -7.56 1.85 -4.58
C ALA A 82 -6.12 2.24 -4.99
N ASN A 83 -5.96 2.77 -6.19
CA ASN A 83 -4.65 3.15 -6.73
C ASN A 83 -4.09 4.46 -6.16
N TRP A 84 -4.88 5.16 -5.34
CA TRP A 84 -4.52 6.42 -4.70
C TRP A 84 -4.10 6.24 -3.24
N LEU A 85 -4.10 5.00 -2.72
CA LEU A 85 -3.70 4.72 -1.35
C LEU A 85 -2.22 5.08 -1.14
N GLU A 86 -1.97 5.82 -0.07
CA GLU A 86 -0.60 6.00 0.43
C GLU A 86 -0.09 4.69 1.05
N ASP A 87 1.23 4.55 1.19
CA ASP A 87 1.85 3.34 1.74
C ASP A 87 1.31 3.00 3.15
N SER A 88 0.95 4.02 3.94
CA SER A 88 0.32 3.85 5.25
C SER A 88 -1.08 3.25 5.20
N GLU A 89 -1.91 3.74 4.29
CA GLU A 89 -3.26 3.25 4.06
C GLU A 89 -3.20 1.86 3.44
N LEU A 90 -2.36 1.66 2.43
CA LEU A 90 -2.14 0.39 1.74
C LEU A 90 -1.79 -0.74 2.73
N ARG A 91 -0.93 -0.47 3.72
CA ARG A 91 -0.61 -1.44 4.78
C ARG A 91 -1.85 -1.93 5.51
N VAL A 92 -2.71 -1.02 5.94
CA VAL A 92 -3.91 -1.31 6.72
C VAL A 92 -4.97 -1.96 5.85
N THR A 93 -5.23 -1.40 4.66
CA THR A 93 -6.21 -1.92 3.71
C THR A 93 -5.85 -3.34 3.29
N LEU A 94 -4.60 -3.62 2.90
CA LEU A 94 -4.20 -4.98 2.52
C LEU A 94 -4.36 -5.97 3.68
N ALA A 95 -3.96 -5.57 4.90
CA ALA A 95 -4.14 -6.40 6.09
C ALA A 95 -5.62 -6.72 6.34
N HIS A 96 -6.50 -5.73 6.17
CA HIS A 96 -7.95 -5.86 6.28
C HIS A 96 -8.52 -6.83 5.23
N GLU A 97 -8.21 -6.63 3.95
CA GLU A 97 -8.72 -7.49 2.88
C GLU A 97 -8.25 -8.95 3.01
N LEU A 98 -7.04 -9.18 3.53
CA LEU A 98 -6.55 -10.54 3.78
C LEU A 98 -7.26 -11.22 4.96
N VAL A 99 -7.79 -10.47 5.93
CA VAL A 99 -8.66 -11.05 6.97
C VAL A 99 -9.92 -11.63 6.33
N HIS A 100 -10.53 -10.94 5.36
CA HIS A 100 -11.67 -11.47 4.63
C HIS A 100 -11.31 -12.72 3.82
N VAL A 101 -10.16 -12.76 3.16
CA VAL A 101 -9.69 -13.98 2.48
C VAL A 101 -9.59 -15.14 3.46
N ARG A 102 -9.04 -14.92 4.67
CA ARG A 102 -8.96 -15.95 5.71
C ARG A 102 -10.34 -16.39 6.19
N GLN A 103 -11.27 -15.45 6.39
CA GLN A 103 -12.63 -15.74 6.81
C GLN A 103 -13.37 -16.60 5.75
N LEU A 104 -13.22 -16.26 4.47
CA LEU A 104 -13.75 -17.02 3.34
C LEU A 104 -13.13 -18.43 3.24
N GLU A 105 -11.80 -18.55 3.35
CA GLU A 105 -11.10 -19.85 3.33
C GLU A 105 -11.56 -20.79 4.45
N ARG A 106 -11.90 -20.22 5.62
CA ARG A 106 -12.37 -20.98 6.79
C ARG A 106 -13.88 -21.24 6.77
N GLY A 107 -14.62 -20.75 5.78
CA GLY A 107 -16.08 -20.83 5.74
C GLY A 107 -16.75 -20.10 6.90
N GLN A 108 -16.11 -19.06 7.45
CA GLN A 108 -16.65 -18.25 8.55
C GLN A 108 -17.70 -17.24 8.09
N ILE A 109 -17.79 -17.02 6.78
CA ILE A 109 -18.79 -16.15 6.15
C ILE A 109 -19.37 -16.93 4.97
N ASP A 110 -20.70 -16.92 4.84
CA ASP A 110 -21.37 -17.38 3.63
C ASP A 110 -21.07 -16.40 2.48
N LEU A 111 -20.64 -16.91 1.32
CA LEU A 111 -20.36 -16.09 0.14
C LEU A 111 -21.53 -15.19 -0.26
N SER A 112 -22.76 -15.69 -0.14
CA SER A 112 -23.96 -14.92 -0.47
C SER A 112 -24.21 -13.78 0.53
N GLU A 113 -23.84 -13.96 1.79
CA GLU A 113 -23.87 -12.94 2.83
C GLU A 113 -22.75 -11.93 2.63
N PHE A 114 -21.53 -12.40 2.33
CA PHE A 114 -20.37 -11.56 2.05
C PHE A 114 -20.60 -10.62 0.87
N GLU A 115 -21.22 -11.09 -0.22
CA GLU A 115 -21.49 -10.27 -1.41
C GLU A 115 -22.66 -9.30 -1.21
N LYS A 116 -23.73 -9.72 -0.50
CA LYS A 116 -24.92 -8.89 -0.30
C LYS A 116 -24.76 -7.87 0.82
N HIS A 117 -23.98 -8.24 1.83
CA HIS A 117 -23.86 -7.53 3.09
C HIS A 117 -22.39 -7.26 3.42
N TYR A 118 -21.56 -6.92 2.42
CA TYR A 118 -20.13 -6.63 2.57
C TYR A 118 -19.81 -5.61 3.69
N HIS A 119 -20.78 -4.79 4.10
CA HIS A 119 -20.63 -3.83 5.18
C HIS A 119 -21.31 -4.23 6.51
N ASP A 120 -21.91 -5.42 6.61
CA ASP A 120 -22.54 -5.87 7.85
C ASP A 120 -21.51 -6.42 8.86
N ARG A 121 -21.80 -6.13 10.12
CA ARG A 121 -20.77 -5.67 11.06
C ARG A 121 -19.87 -6.75 11.62
N SER A 122 -20.31 -8.00 11.71
CA SER A 122 -19.59 -9.00 12.51
C SER A 122 -18.24 -9.40 11.92
N PHE A 123 -18.15 -9.53 10.59
CA PHE A 123 -16.90 -9.87 9.93
C PHE A 123 -16.00 -8.65 9.69
N GLU A 124 -16.60 -7.48 9.45
CA GLU A 124 -15.91 -6.18 9.39
C GLU A 124 -15.23 -5.84 10.72
N ASP A 125 -15.92 -6.03 11.85
CA ASP A 125 -15.39 -5.77 13.19
C ASP A 125 -14.10 -6.55 13.45
N GLU A 126 -14.05 -7.82 13.03
CA GLU A 126 -12.83 -8.61 13.13
C GLU A 126 -11.72 -8.09 12.20
N ALA A 127 -12.05 -7.76 10.96
CA ALA A 127 -11.10 -7.22 10.00
C ALA A 127 -10.48 -5.91 10.50
N PHE A 128 -11.28 -4.97 11.03
CA PHE A 128 -10.80 -3.75 11.67
C PHE A 128 -9.93 -4.02 12.91
N ARG A 129 -10.38 -4.93 13.79
CA ARG A 129 -9.65 -5.24 15.03
C ARG A 129 -8.27 -5.84 14.76
N LEU A 130 -8.12 -6.60 13.67
CA LEU A 130 -6.86 -7.28 13.34
C LEU A 130 -5.95 -6.46 12.42
N SER A 131 -6.51 -5.68 11.48
CA SER A 131 -5.71 -5.02 10.43
C SER A 131 -4.74 -3.99 10.97
N ILE A 132 -5.19 -3.11 11.87
CA ILE A 132 -4.38 -2.04 12.47
C ILE A 132 -3.16 -2.59 13.24
N PRO A 133 -3.31 -3.50 14.21
CA PRO A 133 -2.16 -4.02 14.94
C PRO A 133 -1.21 -4.82 14.04
N MET A 134 -1.71 -5.56 13.04
CA MET A 134 -0.84 -6.26 12.08
C MET A 134 -0.05 -5.28 11.21
N ALA A 135 -0.68 -4.22 10.72
CA ALA A 135 0.00 -3.18 9.94
C ALA A 135 1.07 -2.45 10.76
N ALA A 136 0.77 -2.15 12.04
CA ALA A 136 1.73 -1.57 12.97
C ALA A 136 2.91 -2.51 13.23
N GLU A 137 2.66 -3.80 13.42
CA GLU A 137 3.70 -4.80 13.61
C GLU A 137 4.60 -4.92 12.36
N PHE A 138 4.01 -4.98 11.17
CA PHE A 138 4.78 -4.99 9.92
C PHE A 138 5.67 -3.75 9.79
N TYR A 139 5.14 -2.58 10.10
CA TYR A 139 5.88 -1.34 9.97
C TYR A 139 7.02 -1.23 10.99
N THR A 140 6.79 -1.63 12.24
CA THR A 140 7.72 -1.39 13.35
C THR A 140 8.69 -2.53 13.63
N GLN A 141 8.32 -3.77 13.32
CA GLN A 141 9.06 -4.96 13.78
C GLN A 141 9.55 -5.85 12.64
N HIS A 142 8.86 -5.87 11.49
CA HIS A 142 9.21 -6.78 10.40
C HIS A 142 10.40 -6.27 9.56
N LYS A 143 11.47 -7.06 9.52
CA LYS A 143 12.69 -6.74 8.76
C LYS A 143 12.75 -7.56 7.47
N CYS A 144 12.69 -6.90 6.32
CA CYS A 144 12.81 -7.58 5.04
C CYS A 144 14.26 -7.95 4.70
N ASN A 145 14.44 -9.16 4.18
CA ASN A 145 15.74 -9.63 3.73
C ASN A 145 16.08 -9.03 2.36
N LYS A 146 17.03 -8.08 2.35
CA LYS A 146 17.52 -7.39 1.14
C LYS A 146 18.30 -8.29 0.15
N SER A 147 18.39 -9.60 0.41
CA SER A 147 19.25 -10.53 -0.35
C SER A 147 18.80 -10.77 -1.80
N ASN A 148 17.55 -10.49 -2.16
CA ASN A 148 17.04 -10.75 -3.52
C ASN A 148 17.07 -9.54 -4.48
N THR A 149 17.36 -8.33 -3.99
CA THR A 149 17.24 -7.12 -4.83
C THR A 149 18.48 -6.86 -5.70
N LYS A 150 19.67 -7.32 -5.30
CA LYS A 150 20.92 -7.14 -6.08
C LYS A 150 21.08 -8.11 -7.25
N ALA A 151 20.32 -9.21 -7.30
CA ALA A 151 20.44 -10.22 -8.35
C ALA A 151 19.80 -9.79 -9.69
N LYS A 152 18.78 -8.92 -9.68
CA LYS A 152 18.10 -8.46 -10.91
C LYS A 152 18.74 -7.25 -11.59
N ALA A 153 19.64 -6.52 -10.91
CA ALA A 153 20.34 -5.38 -11.48
C ALA A 153 21.52 -5.78 -12.38
N LYS A 154 22.04 -7.01 -12.27
CA LYS A 154 23.21 -7.48 -13.04
C LYS A 154 22.88 -8.14 -14.39
N THR A 155 21.61 -8.38 -14.73
CA THR A 155 21.22 -9.13 -15.95
C THR A 155 20.71 -8.27 -17.10
N LYS A 156 20.83 -6.94 -17.04
CA LYS A 156 20.47 -6.01 -18.14
C LYS A 156 21.68 -5.33 -18.81
N ALA A 157 22.80 -6.03 -18.91
CA ALA A 157 23.96 -5.57 -19.67
C ALA A 157 24.48 -6.66 -20.63
N LYS A 158 23.64 -7.08 -21.59
CA LYS A 158 24.15 -7.75 -22.81
C LYS A 158 23.38 -7.22 -24.01
N LYS A 159 23.88 -6.11 -24.57
CA LYS A 159 23.47 -5.56 -25.87
C LYS A 159 23.63 -6.66 -26.93
N PRO A 160 22.63 -6.92 -27.79
CA PRO A 160 22.83 -7.76 -28.96
C PRO A 160 23.69 -7.01 -29.98
N GLY A 161 24.84 -7.59 -30.33
CA GLY A 161 25.70 -7.12 -31.42
C GLY A 161 24.98 -7.28 -32.75
N HIS A 162 24.64 -6.14 -33.34
CA HIS A 162 24.15 -5.99 -34.70
C HIS A 162 25.28 -6.38 -35.67
N LYS A 163 25.16 -7.48 -36.42
CA LYS A 163 26.05 -7.78 -37.55
C LYS A 163 25.26 -7.63 -38.84
N LYS A 164 25.49 -6.49 -39.50
CA LYS A 164 25.01 -6.16 -40.83
C LYS A 164 25.92 -6.79 -41.89
N THR A 165 25.27 -7.18 -42.99
CA THR A 165 25.67 -7.11 -44.41
C THR A 165 26.79 -8.00 -44.95
N GLY A 166 26.49 -8.60 -46.11
CA GLY A 166 27.47 -9.06 -47.08
C GLY A 166 26.82 -9.84 -48.23
N SER A 167 26.43 -9.13 -49.29
CA SER A 167 26.02 -9.68 -50.59
C SER A 167 27.11 -10.56 -51.22
N GLN A 168 26.69 -11.61 -51.93
CA GLN A 168 26.94 -11.81 -53.37
C GLN A 168 25.93 -12.83 -53.89
#